data_AF-A0A7H8QCL6-F1
#
_entry.id   AF-A0A7H8QCL6-F1
#
_cell.length_a   1.000
_cell.length_b   1.000
_cell.length_c   1.000
_cell.angle_alpha   90.00
_cell.angle_beta   90.00
_cell.angle_gamma   90.00
#
_symmetry.space_group_name_H-M   'P 1'
#
loop_
_entity.id
_entity.type
_entity.pdbx_description
1 polymer ?
#
loop_
_entity_poly.entity_id
_entity_poly.type
_entity_poly.pdbx_seq_one_letter_code
_entity_poly.pdbx_strand_id
1 'polypeptide(L)'
;MNLQKLFVMQEELDRFIQENQGIKEDVFRKKCLALLVELAELANETRCFKFWSTKGPSEKEVILEEYVDSIHFLLSLGIEKGLNNLENWPEPVAIGELTELFLGTQAAIHKFAEDYSMGNYQDIWSWYGAIATSLGFTYDEVLEAYIAKNQKNYDRQHEGY
;
A
#
# COMPACT_ATOMS: atom_id res chain seq x y z
N MET A 1 -13.46 -2.80 -5.06
CA MET A 1 -12.94 -1.57 -5.69
C MET A 1 -12.39 -1.88 -7.07
N ASN A 2 -12.61 -1.02 -8.07
CA ASN A 2 -11.95 -1.13 -9.37
C ASN A 2 -10.57 -0.45 -9.28
N LEU A 3 -9.51 -1.21 -9.52
CA LEU A 3 -8.13 -0.76 -9.37
C LEU A 3 -7.59 -0.04 -10.61
N GLN A 4 -8.24 -0.15 -11.77
CA GLN A 4 -7.73 0.40 -13.03
C GLN A 4 -7.53 1.92 -12.96
N LYS A 5 -8.47 2.64 -12.33
CA LYS A 5 -8.33 4.09 -12.13
C LYS A 5 -7.09 4.42 -11.27
N LEU A 6 -6.84 3.64 -10.23
CA LEU A 6 -5.73 3.85 -9.32
C LEU A 6 -4.39 3.54 -9.99
N PHE A 7 -4.32 2.49 -10.81
CA PHE A 7 -3.14 2.17 -11.60
C PHE A 7 -2.77 3.31 -12.56
N VAL A 8 -3.75 3.88 -13.28
CA VAL A 8 -3.49 5.02 -14.17
C VAL A 8 -2.92 6.20 -13.37
N MET A 9 -3.55 6.57 -12.26
CA MET A 9 -3.06 7.67 -11.41
C MET A 9 -1.66 7.40 -10.82
N GLN A 10 -1.37 6.16 -10.44
CA GLN A 10 -0.04 5.80 -9.92
C GLN A 10 1.02 5.80 -11.01
N GLU A 11 0.69 5.32 -12.20
CA GLU A 11 1.63 5.29 -13.33
C GLU A 11 2.03 6.70 -13.76
N GLU A 12 1.09 7.64 -13.76
CA GLU A 12 1.39 9.05 -14.01
C GLU A 12 2.30 9.65 -12.92
N LEU A 13 2.08 9.31 -11.65
CA LEU A 13 2.88 9.81 -10.53
C LEU A 13 4.29 9.21 -10.53
N ASP A 14 4.40 7.89 -10.73
CA ASP A 14 5.67 7.16 -10.84
C ASP A 14 6.53 7.74 -11.97
N ARG A 15 5.93 7.95 -13.15
CA ARG A 15 6.63 8.55 -14.30
C ARG A 15 7.13 9.96 -13.98
N PHE A 16 6.29 10.79 -13.37
CA PHE A 16 6.66 12.15 -13.00
C PHE A 16 7.85 12.18 -12.02
N ILE A 17 7.83 11.34 -10.99
CA ILE A 17 8.92 11.22 -10.01
C ILE A 17 10.21 10.74 -10.70
N GLN A 18 10.13 9.71 -11.53
CA GLN A 18 11.30 9.17 -12.22
C GLN A 18 11.94 10.19 -13.16
N GLU A 19 11.13 10.94 -13.91
CA GLU A 19 11.61 11.99 -14.81
C GLU A 19 12.25 13.16 -14.04
N ASN A 20 11.59 13.67 -12.99
CA ASN A 20 12.09 14.79 -12.20
C ASN A 20 13.41 14.45 -11.48
N GLN A 21 13.53 13.23 -10.95
CA GLN A 21 14.70 12.79 -10.19
C GLN A 21 15.78 12.14 -11.09
N GLY A 22 15.52 12.01 -12.40
CA GLY A 22 16.45 11.39 -13.34
C GLY A 22 16.76 9.91 -13.04
N ILE A 23 15.82 9.20 -12.43
CA ILE A 23 15.95 7.79 -12.04
C ILE A 23 15.93 6.93 -13.30
N LYS A 24 16.97 6.10 -13.47
CA LYS A 24 17.11 5.19 -14.62
C LYS A 24 17.41 3.76 -14.22
N GLU A 25 17.72 3.54 -12.95
CA GLU A 25 17.98 2.22 -12.38
C GLU A 25 16.70 1.44 -12.11
N ASP A 26 16.82 0.12 -11.97
CA ASP A 26 15.74 -0.72 -11.45
C ASP A 26 15.49 -0.38 -9.97
N VAL A 27 14.26 0.05 -9.67
CA VAL A 27 13.82 0.43 -8.33
C VAL A 27 12.90 -0.61 -7.68
N PHE A 28 12.68 -1.77 -8.28
CA PHE A 28 11.77 -2.80 -7.76
C PHE A 28 12.06 -3.16 -6.30
N ARG A 29 13.33 -3.48 -5.99
CA ARG A 29 13.73 -3.82 -4.62
C ARG A 29 13.57 -2.64 -3.65
N LYS A 30 13.77 -1.40 -4.12
CA LYS A 30 13.54 -0.18 -3.33
C LYS A 30 12.05 -0.01 -3.03
N LYS A 31 11.17 -0.20 -4.03
CA LYS A 31 9.70 -0.18 -3.86
C LYS A 31 9.20 -1.29 -2.93
N CYS A 32 9.76 -2.50 -2.98
CA CYS A 32 9.43 -3.55 -2.01
C CYS A 32 9.79 -3.16 -0.58
N LEU A 33 10.97 -2.55 -0.37
CA LEU A 33 11.37 -2.05 0.94
C LEU A 33 10.45 -0.92 1.40
N ALA A 34 10.11 0.02 0.52
CA ALA A 34 9.20 1.11 0.83
C ALA A 34 7.84 0.57 1.30
N LEU A 35 7.25 -0.38 0.57
CA LEU A 35 5.99 -1.03 0.98
C LEU A 35 6.10 -1.68 2.38
N LEU A 36 7.22 -2.34 2.70
CA LEU A 36 7.44 -2.93 4.02
C LEU A 36 7.53 -1.85 5.12
N VAL A 37 8.14 -0.71 4.82
CA VAL A 37 8.24 0.44 5.74
C VAL A 37 6.86 1.05 5.97
N GLU A 38 6.10 1.37 4.92
CA GLU A 38 4.74 1.91 5.05
C GLU A 38 3.81 0.96 5.80
N LEU A 39 3.92 -0.36 5.57
CA LEU A 39 3.17 -1.36 6.31
C LEU A 39 3.51 -1.32 7.82
N ALA A 40 4.77 -1.10 8.17
CA ALA A 40 5.21 -0.98 9.55
C ALA A 40 4.79 0.36 10.18
N GLU A 41 4.77 1.45 9.42
CA GLU A 41 4.24 2.76 9.85
C GLU A 41 2.74 2.65 10.16
N LEU A 42 1.96 2.04 9.27
CA LEU A 42 0.57 1.69 9.54
C LEU A 42 0.40 0.83 10.81
N ALA A 43 1.19 -0.23 10.96
CA ALA A 43 1.15 -1.06 12.16
C ALA A 43 1.45 -0.26 13.43
N ASN A 44 2.37 0.71 13.34
CA ASN A 44 2.74 1.57 14.46
C ASN A 44 1.59 2.47 14.92
N GLU A 45 0.78 2.98 13.99
CA GLU A 45 -0.39 3.83 14.26
C GLU A 45 -1.59 3.05 14.80
N THR A 46 -1.78 1.79 14.38
CA THR A 46 -2.78 0.89 15.00
C THR A 46 -2.37 0.45 16.41
N ARG A 47 -1.05 0.38 16.67
CA ARG A 47 -0.47 -0.05 17.95
C ARG A 47 -0.88 -1.47 18.39
N CYS A 48 -1.42 -2.30 17.48
CA CYS A 48 -1.96 -3.62 17.80
C CYS A 48 -0.95 -4.58 18.43
N PHE A 49 0.34 -4.37 18.20
CA PHE A 49 1.43 -5.19 18.75
C PHE A 49 2.00 -4.67 20.08
N LYS A 50 1.62 -3.47 20.55
CA LYS A 50 2.23 -2.81 21.72
C LYS A 50 1.62 -3.29 23.03
N PHE A 51 1.75 -4.59 23.32
CA PHE A 51 1.19 -5.26 24.51
C PHE A 51 1.68 -4.71 25.87
N TRP A 52 2.77 -3.95 25.87
CA TRP A 52 3.34 -3.31 27.05
C TRP A 52 2.83 -1.88 27.30
N SER A 53 1.85 -1.40 26.52
CA SER A 53 1.36 -0.02 26.60
C SER A 53 -0.17 0.02 26.59
N THR A 54 -0.74 0.91 27.40
CA THR A 54 -2.19 1.16 27.46
C THR A 54 -2.66 2.29 26.54
N LYS A 55 -1.74 3.00 25.86
CA LYS A 55 -2.10 4.04 24.89
C LYS A 55 -2.80 3.38 23.68
N GLY A 56 -4.00 3.84 23.38
CA GLY A 56 -4.80 3.40 22.23
C GLY A 56 -4.25 3.86 20.88
N PRO A 57 -4.83 3.36 19.77
CA PRO A 57 -4.45 3.70 18.40
C PRO A 57 -4.54 5.20 18.13
N SER A 58 -3.91 5.64 17.05
CA SER A 58 -4.13 6.99 16.51
C SER A 58 -5.54 7.15 15.94
N GLU A 59 -5.92 8.39 15.63
CA GLU A 59 -7.23 8.70 15.03
C GLU A 59 -7.41 7.98 13.68
N LYS A 60 -8.67 7.68 13.31
CA LYS A 60 -9.00 6.88 12.13
C LYS A 60 -8.38 7.47 10.86
N GLU A 61 -8.39 8.79 10.73
CA GLU A 61 -7.88 9.53 9.58
C GLU A 61 -6.36 9.38 9.43
N VAL A 62 -5.63 9.33 10.55
CA VAL A 62 -4.18 9.11 10.55
C VAL A 62 -3.88 7.69 10.06
N ILE A 63 -4.58 6.69 10.60
CA ILE A 63 -4.41 5.29 10.19
C ILE A 63 -4.78 5.11 8.71
N LEU A 64 -5.82 5.81 8.24
CA LEU A 64 -6.23 5.76 6.83
C LEU A 64 -5.18 6.40 5.91
N GLU A 65 -4.52 7.50 6.34
CA GLU A 65 -3.41 8.10 5.58
C GLU A 65 -2.25 7.11 5.42
N GLU A 66 -1.80 6.46 6.51
CA GLU A 66 -0.75 5.42 6.46
C GLU A 66 -1.17 4.20 5.62
N TYR A 67 -2.46 3.86 5.65
CA TYR A 67 -2.99 2.77 4.83
C TYR A 67 -2.86 3.07 3.33
N VAL A 68 -3.20 4.29 2.90
CA VAL A 68 -3.09 4.63 1.49
C VAL A 68 -1.65 4.85 1.03
N ASP A 69 -0.72 5.14 1.93
CA ASP A 69 0.71 5.20 1.61
C ASP A 69 1.26 3.83 1.17
N SER A 70 0.83 2.75 1.81
CA SER A 70 1.14 1.40 1.32
C SER A 70 0.50 1.14 -0.06
N ILE A 71 -0.75 1.55 -0.28
CA ILE A 71 -1.47 1.35 -1.57
C ILE A 71 -0.67 1.95 -2.74
N HIS A 72 -0.07 3.13 -2.56
CA HIS A 72 0.80 3.73 -3.57
C HIS A 72 1.90 2.76 -4.02
N PHE A 73 2.65 2.16 -3.09
CA PHE A 73 3.70 1.21 -3.44
C PHE A 73 3.17 -0.14 -3.94
N LEU A 74 2.03 -0.63 -3.45
CA LEU A 74 1.37 -1.82 -4.00
C LEU A 74 1.06 -1.64 -5.49
N LEU A 75 0.51 -0.49 -5.87
CA LEU A 75 0.20 -0.15 -7.26
C LEU A 75 1.49 0.03 -8.09
N SER A 76 2.47 0.78 -7.57
CA SER A 76 3.76 1.00 -8.23
C SER A 76 4.52 -0.30 -8.49
N LEU A 77 4.42 -1.30 -7.62
CA LEU A 77 5.00 -2.63 -7.83
C LEU A 77 4.28 -3.41 -8.92
N GLY A 78 2.94 -3.32 -8.96
CA GLY A 78 2.13 -3.91 -10.03
C GLY A 78 2.51 -3.34 -11.39
N ILE A 79 2.65 -2.02 -11.50
CA ILE A 79 3.09 -1.33 -12.73
C ILE A 79 4.49 -1.79 -13.13
N GLU A 80 5.45 -1.76 -12.18
CA GLU A 80 6.86 -2.15 -12.42
C GLU A 80 7.01 -3.56 -13.01
N LYS A 81 6.08 -4.46 -12.71
CA LYS A 81 6.11 -5.87 -13.18
C LYS A 81 5.03 -6.22 -14.19
N GLY A 82 4.31 -5.23 -14.74
CA GLY A 82 3.28 -5.46 -15.75
C GLY A 82 2.08 -6.26 -15.25
N LEU A 83 1.76 -6.14 -13.95
CA LEU A 83 0.64 -6.77 -13.26
C LEU A 83 -0.53 -5.80 -13.03
N ASN A 84 -0.49 -4.63 -13.67
CA ASN A 84 -1.52 -3.58 -13.62
C ASN A 84 -2.81 -3.95 -14.38
N ASN A 85 -2.91 -5.17 -14.93
CA ASN A 85 -4.15 -5.74 -15.45
C ASN A 85 -5.04 -6.36 -14.36
N LEU A 86 -4.66 -6.27 -13.07
CA LEU A 86 -5.54 -6.62 -11.96
C LEU A 86 -6.69 -5.60 -11.88
N GLU A 87 -7.89 -5.99 -12.30
CA GLU A 87 -9.02 -5.06 -12.39
C GLU A 87 -9.74 -4.85 -11.05
N ASN A 88 -9.96 -5.93 -10.32
CA ASN A 88 -10.76 -5.93 -9.10
C ASN A 88 -9.86 -6.16 -7.90
N TRP A 89 -10.14 -5.45 -6.80
CA TRP A 89 -9.57 -5.78 -5.49
C TRP A 89 -9.90 -7.25 -5.16
N PRO A 90 -8.89 -8.12 -4.98
CA PRO A 90 -9.07 -9.49 -4.52
C PRO A 90 -9.86 -9.60 -3.20
N GLU A 91 -10.58 -10.71 -3.04
CA GLU A 91 -11.27 -11.01 -1.79
C GLU A 91 -10.28 -11.10 -0.62
N PRO A 92 -10.59 -10.51 0.54
CA PRO A 92 -9.70 -10.54 1.67
C PRO A 92 -9.53 -11.97 2.19
N VAL A 93 -8.36 -12.26 2.75
CA VAL A 93 -8.17 -13.49 3.55
C VAL A 93 -9.10 -13.46 4.77
N ALA A 94 -9.25 -14.62 5.43
CA ALA A 94 -10.04 -14.71 6.65
C ALA A 94 -9.59 -13.65 7.68
N ILE A 95 -10.53 -12.83 8.13
CA ILE A 95 -10.28 -11.78 9.11
C ILE A 95 -9.86 -12.42 10.43
N GLY A 96 -8.85 -11.84 11.07
CA GLY A 96 -8.31 -12.29 12.35
C GLY A 96 -7.69 -11.14 13.12
N GLU A 97 -6.87 -11.48 14.12
CA GLU A 97 -6.12 -10.49 14.91
C GLU A 97 -5.23 -9.63 14.00
N LEU A 98 -5.26 -8.30 14.19
CA LEU A 98 -4.49 -7.36 13.37
C LEU A 98 -3.00 -7.72 13.30
N THR A 99 -2.41 -8.16 14.42
CA THR A 99 -1.01 -8.58 14.47
C THR A 99 -0.71 -9.70 13.47
N GLU A 100 -1.59 -10.71 13.36
CA GLU A 100 -1.42 -11.81 12.40
C GLU A 100 -1.63 -11.33 10.96
N LEU A 101 -2.55 -10.39 10.73
CA LEU A 101 -2.76 -9.79 9.41
C LEU A 101 -1.53 -9.00 8.94
N PHE A 102 -0.87 -8.24 9.82
CA PHE A 102 0.39 -7.55 9.49
C PHE A 102 1.52 -8.53 9.19
N LEU A 103 1.71 -9.57 10.01
CA LEU A 103 2.73 -10.59 9.79
C LEU A 103 2.49 -11.37 8.49
N GLY A 104 1.23 -11.74 8.20
CA GLY A 104 0.85 -12.40 6.97
C GLY A 104 1.05 -11.52 5.73
N THR A 105 0.70 -10.24 5.83
CA THR A 105 0.96 -9.25 4.75
C THR A 105 2.46 -9.12 4.50
N GLN A 106 3.27 -8.99 5.55
CA GLN A 106 4.74 -8.93 5.41
C GLN A 106 5.30 -10.19 4.72
N ALA A 107 4.84 -11.37 5.10
CA ALA A 107 5.24 -12.62 4.47
C ALA A 107 4.84 -12.68 2.98
N ALA A 108 3.64 -12.22 2.64
CA ALA A 108 3.17 -12.12 1.25
C ALA A 108 4.05 -11.16 0.42
N ILE A 109 4.44 -10.01 0.99
CA ILE A 109 5.35 -9.06 0.32
C ILE A 109 6.72 -9.69 0.08
N HIS A 110 7.28 -10.39 1.07
CA HIS A 110 8.56 -11.11 0.89
C HIS A 110 8.47 -12.16 -0.21
N LYS A 111 7.42 -12.98 -0.21
CA LYS A 111 7.18 -14.00 -1.24
C LYS A 111 7.09 -13.39 -2.64
N PHE A 112 6.34 -12.30 -2.80
CA PHE A 112 6.25 -11.58 -4.07
C PHE A 112 7.60 -10.97 -4.50
N ALA A 113 8.39 -10.48 -3.54
CA ALA A 113 9.68 -9.89 -3.81
C ALA A 113 10.73 -10.93 -4.28
N GLU A 114 10.50 -12.21 -4.01
CA GLU A 114 11.28 -13.35 -4.52
C GLU A 114 10.69 -13.90 -5.84
N ASP A 115 9.36 -13.93 -5.97
CA ASP A 115 8.63 -14.41 -7.15
C ASP A 115 7.41 -13.51 -7.44
N TYR A 116 7.55 -12.59 -8.40
CA TYR A 116 6.54 -11.56 -8.71
C TYR A 116 5.41 -12.05 -9.64
N SER A 117 4.92 -13.27 -9.42
CA SER A 117 3.76 -13.79 -10.15
C SER A 117 2.47 -13.03 -9.81
N MET A 118 1.50 -13.03 -10.74
CA MET A 118 0.17 -12.44 -10.49
C MET A 118 -0.50 -13.06 -9.25
N GLY A 119 -0.33 -14.37 -9.02
CA GLY A 119 -0.86 -15.02 -7.83
C GLY A 119 -0.28 -14.46 -6.53
N ASN A 120 1.06 -14.31 -6.45
CA ASN A 120 1.70 -13.72 -5.28
C ASN A 120 1.35 -12.23 -5.12
N TYR A 121 1.11 -11.51 -6.22
CA TYR A 121 0.65 -10.13 -6.16
C TYR A 121 -0.77 -10.02 -5.60
N GLN A 122 -1.69 -10.87 -6.08
CA GLN A 122 -3.05 -10.98 -5.56
C GLN A 122 -3.05 -11.39 -4.08
N ASP A 123 -2.15 -12.29 -3.67
CA ASP A 123 -2.00 -12.68 -2.25
C ASP A 123 -1.72 -11.45 -1.37
N ILE A 124 -0.83 -10.53 -1.78
CA ILE A 124 -0.56 -9.30 -1.01
C ILE A 124 -1.86 -8.49 -0.88
N TRP A 125 -2.59 -8.27 -1.97
CA TRP A 125 -3.84 -7.50 -1.96
C TRP A 125 -4.92 -8.14 -1.08
N SER A 126 -5.02 -9.47 -1.04
CA SER A 126 -5.97 -10.19 -0.19
C SER A 126 -5.62 -10.05 1.29
N TRP A 127 -4.34 -10.15 1.65
CA TRP A 127 -3.87 -9.90 3.02
C TRP A 127 -4.08 -8.44 3.43
N TYR A 128 -3.74 -7.50 2.55
CA TYR A 128 -3.88 -6.07 2.80
C TYR A 128 -5.35 -5.61 2.84
N GLY A 129 -6.22 -6.27 2.09
CA GLY A 129 -7.68 -6.07 2.15
C GLY A 129 -8.30 -6.55 3.46
N ALA A 130 -7.74 -7.61 4.07
CA ALA A 130 -8.18 -8.05 5.40
C ALA A 130 -7.83 -7.02 6.49
N ILE A 131 -6.70 -6.32 6.37
CA ILE A 131 -6.36 -5.18 7.25
C ILE A 131 -7.39 -4.06 7.11
N ALA A 132 -7.73 -3.62 5.90
CA ALA A 132 -8.77 -2.61 5.69
C ALA A 132 -10.10 -3.01 6.32
N THR A 133 -10.52 -4.26 6.11
CA THR A 133 -11.77 -4.79 6.65
C THR A 133 -11.74 -4.81 8.18
N SER A 134 -10.63 -5.23 8.78
CA SER A 134 -10.45 -5.25 10.24
C SER A 134 -10.41 -3.85 10.86
N LEU A 135 -9.93 -2.84 10.12
CA LEU A 135 -9.90 -1.44 10.56
C LEU A 135 -11.22 -0.69 10.27
N GLY A 136 -12.19 -1.35 9.62
CA GLY A 136 -13.49 -0.75 9.29
C GLY A 136 -13.39 0.33 8.21
N PHE A 137 -12.43 0.21 7.29
CA PHE A 137 -12.33 1.09 6.13
C PHE A 137 -13.27 0.61 5.03
N THR A 138 -14.07 1.55 4.53
CA THR A 138 -14.86 1.33 3.33
C THR A 138 -14.02 1.57 2.07
N TYR A 139 -14.44 1.00 0.95
CA TYR A 139 -13.76 1.24 -0.32
C TYR A 139 -13.76 2.72 -0.73
N ASP A 140 -14.86 3.43 -0.45
CA ASP A 140 -14.98 4.85 -0.79
C ASP A 140 -14.01 5.70 0.04
N GLU A 141 -13.85 5.41 1.34
CA GLU A 141 -12.85 6.07 2.19
C GLU A 141 -11.42 5.84 1.68
N VAL A 142 -11.06 4.61 1.30
CA VAL A 142 -9.73 4.29 0.75
C VAL A 142 -9.51 5.02 -0.58
N LEU A 143 -10.52 5.04 -1.46
CA LEU A 143 -10.42 5.71 -2.76
C LEU A 143 -10.24 7.22 -2.61
N GLU A 144 -11.03 7.87 -1.75
CA GLU A 144 -10.95 9.30 -1.50
C GLU A 144 -9.61 9.69 -0.87
N ALA A 145 -9.17 8.95 0.14
CA ALA A 145 -7.88 9.19 0.80
C ALA A 145 -6.71 8.99 -0.18
N TYR A 146 -6.77 7.97 -1.03
CA TYR A 146 -5.76 7.75 -2.06
C TYR A 146 -5.70 8.91 -3.07
N ILE A 147 -6.85 9.38 -3.57
CA ILE A 147 -6.89 10.49 -4.52
C ILE A 147 -6.30 11.75 -3.89
N ALA A 148 -6.65 12.05 -2.64
CA ALA A 148 -6.09 13.18 -1.90
C ALA A 148 -4.58 13.05 -1.69
N LYS A 149 -4.09 11.85 -1.34
CA LYS A 149 -2.66 11.59 -1.12
C LYS A 149 -1.86 11.65 -2.42
N ASN A 150 -2.41 11.12 -3.52
CA ASN A 150 -1.82 11.20 -4.85
C ASN A 150 -1.60 12.67 -5.28
N GLN A 151 -2.62 13.54 -5.12
CA GLN A 151 -2.49 14.97 -5.41
C GLN A 151 -1.43 15.65 -4.53
N LYS A 152 -1.45 15.39 -3.22
CA LYS A 152 -0.45 15.91 -2.27
C LYS A 152 0.97 15.51 -2.66
N ASN A 153 1.16 14.29 -3.18
CA ASN A 153 2.47 13.81 -3.64
C ASN A 153 2.91 14.50 -4.94
N TYR A 154 2.00 14.81 -5.87
CA TYR A 154 2.30 15.67 -7.02
C TYR A 154 2.78 17.06 -6.58
N ASP A 155 2.06 17.68 -5.65
CA ASP A 155 2.38 19.03 -5.16
C ASP A 155 3.76 19.06 -4.50
N ARG A 156 4.09 18.06 -3.68
CA ARG A 156 5.43 17.90 -3.05
C ARG A 156 6.55 17.81 -4.07
N GLN A 157 6.35 17.09 -5.16
CA GLN A 157 7.35 16.95 -6.22
C GLN A 157 7.53 18.26 -7.01
N HIS A 158 6.50 19.10 -7.14
CA HIS A 158 6.64 20.45 -7.71
C HIS A 158 7.44 21.41 -6.81
N GLU A 159 7.41 21.20 -5.49
CA GLU A 159 8.14 22.01 -4.51
C GLU A 159 9.62 21.59 -4.30
N GLY A 160 10.07 20.56 -5.03
CA GLY A 160 11.48 20.12 -5.03
C GLY A 160 11.83 19.09 -3.96
N TYR A 161 10.86 18.29 -3.51
CA TYR A 161 11.09 17.12 -2.66
C TYR A 161 11.77 15.97 -3.40
#